data_AF-K7ADU7-F1
#
_entry.id   AF-K7ADU7-F1
#
_cell.length_a   1.000
_cell.length_b   1.000
_cell.length_c   1.000
_cell.angle_alpha   90.00
_cell.angle_beta   90.00
_cell.angle_gamma   90.00
#
_symmetry.space_group_name_H-M   'P 1'
#
loop_
_entity.id
_entity.type
_entity.pdbx_description
1 polymer ?
#
loop_
_entity_poly.entity_id
_entity_poly.type
_entity_poly.pdbx_seq_one_letter_code
_entity_poly.pdbx_strand_id
1 'polypeptide(L)'
;MNNRLSDIVSLCQSLAKEGKKPSVGLVRSRAGGKLSIPETIKGIQSWQAQPNQVIKINHSIEQTPPPVSLEVRVALLEKQVLELTTRLATVLASNEE
;
A
#
# COMPACT_ATOMS: atom_id res chain seq x y z
N MET A 1 5.83 5.57 -11.70
CA MET A 1 4.77 5.66 -12.74
C MET A 1 3.93 4.38 -12.70
N ASN A 2 2.60 4.55 -12.59
CA ASN A 2 1.50 3.58 -12.74
C ASN A 2 1.68 2.14 -12.21
N ASN A 3 1.78 1.99 -10.89
CA ASN A 3 1.70 0.71 -10.17
C ASN A 3 0.25 0.27 -9.85
N ARG A 4 -0.77 0.94 -10.42
CA ARG A 4 -2.18 0.73 -10.03
C ARG A 4 -2.73 -0.63 -10.46
N LEU A 5 -2.26 -1.16 -11.59
CA LEU A 5 -2.72 -2.46 -12.09
C LEU A 5 -2.20 -3.61 -11.21
N SER A 6 -0.92 -3.56 -10.82
CA SER A 6 -0.29 -4.48 -9.88
C SER A 6 -0.93 -4.43 -8.50
N ASP A 7 -1.28 -3.24 -8.01
CA ASP A 7 -2.01 -3.08 -6.76
C ASP A 7 -3.38 -3.77 -6.80
N ILE A 8 -4.12 -3.63 -7.90
CA ILE A 8 -5.41 -4.30 -8.11
C ILE A 8 -5.25 -5.82 -8.14
N VAL A 9 -4.24 -6.33 -8.85
CA VAL A 9 -3.98 -7.77 -8.92
C VAL A 9 -3.59 -8.33 -7.53
N SER A 10 -2.84 -7.57 -6.73
CA SER A 10 -2.52 -7.92 -5.33
C SER A 10 -3.77 -8.11 -4.47
N LEU A 11 -4.70 -7.15 -4.59
CA LEU A 11 -5.98 -7.19 -3.88
C LEU A 11 -6.79 -8.41 -4.32
N CYS A 12 -6.80 -8.72 -5.62
CA CYS A 12 -7.44 -9.92 -6.15
C CYS A 12 -6.83 -11.20 -5.57
N GLN A 13 -5.50 -11.30 -5.47
CA GLN A 13 -4.82 -12.45 -4.87
C GLN A 13 -5.10 -12.60 -3.38
N SER A 14 -5.14 -11.48 -2.64
CA SER A 14 -5.46 -11.48 -1.21
C SER A 14 -6.89 -11.96 -0.98
N LEU A 15 -7.85 -11.48 -1.78
CA LEU A 15 -9.24 -11.94 -1.72
C LEU A 15 -9.36 -13.43 -2.06
N ALA A 16 -8.62 -13.91 -3.07
CA ALA A 16 -8.60 -15.32 -3.44
C ALA A 16 -8.01 -16.22 -2.34
N LYS A 17 -6.95 -15.77 -1.65
CA LYS A 17 -6.41 -16.46 -0.46
C LYS A 17 -7.40 -16.52 0.70
N GLU A 18 -8.25 -15.50 0.86
CA GLU A 18 -9.37 -15.49 1.81
C GLU A 18 -10.55 -16.39 1.38
N GLY A 19 -10.46 -17.09 0.23
CA GLY A 19 -11.54 -17.91 -0.32
C GLY A 19 -12.67 -17.11 -0.99
N LYS A 20 -12.50 -15.78 -1.14
CA LYS A 20 -13.50 -14.89 -1.74
C LYS A 20 -13.15 -14.67 -3.21
N LYS A 21 -14.12 -14.87 -4.11
CA LYS A 21 -13.95 -14.54 -5.53
C LYS A 21 -13.81 -13.01 -5.67
N PRO A 22 -12.69 -12.48 -6.21
CA PRO A 22 -12.53 -11.05 -6.36
C PRO A 22 -13.53 -10.51 -7.37
N SER A 23 -14.32 -9.53 -6.93
CA SER A 23 -15.31 -8.82 -7.75
C SER A 23 -14.98 -7.33 -7.76
N VAL A 24 -15.50 -6.61 -8.76
CA VAL A 24 -15.28 -5.16 -8.90
C VAL A 24 -15.64 -4.41 -7.60
N GLY A 25 -16.75 -4.78 -6.96
CA GLY A 25 -17.19 -4.17 -5.69
C GLY A 25 -16.24 -4.48 -4.52
N LEU A 26 -15.81 -5.75 -4.37
CA LEU A 26 -14.89 -6.16 -3.31
C LEU A 26 -13.53 -5.48 -3.44
N VAL A 27 -12.99 -5.42 -4.65
CA VAL A 27 -11.70 -4.80 -4.92
C VAL A 27 -11.76 -3.29 -4.69
N ARG A 28 -12.82 -2.61 -5.15
CA ARG A 28 -13.02 -1.16 -4.88
C ARG A 28 -13.22 -0.85 -3.41
N SER A 29 -13.96 -1.69 -2.68
CA SER A 29 -14.18 -1.54 -1.24
C SER A 29 -12.85 -1.64 -0.48
N ARG A 30 -12.03 -2.66 -0.77
CA ARG A 30 -10.71 -2.84 -0.15
C ARG A 30 -9.73 -1.71 -0.52
N ALA A 31 -9.86 -1.12 -1.71
CA ALA A 31 -9.06 0.03 -2.15
C ALA A 31 -9.60 1.41 -1.70
N GLY A 32 -10.62 1.45 -0.83
CA GLY A 32 -11.18 2.69 -0.31
C GLY A 32 -11.87 3.57 -1.36
N GLY A 33 -12.43 2.97 -2.42
CA GLY A 33 -13.22 3.67 -3.45
C GLY A 33 -12.42 4.48 -4.49
N LYS A 34 -11.10 4.53 -4.37
CA LYS A 34 -10.19 5.36 -5.22
C LYS A 34 -9.90 4.79 -6.61
N LEU A 35 -10.38 3.57 -6.89
CA LEU A 35 -10.14 2.88 -8.17
C LEU A 35 -11.27 3.16 -9.15
N SER A 36 -10.90 3.47 -10.40
CA SER A 36 -11.86 3.56 -11.49
C SER A 36 -12.36 2.16 -11.87
N ILE A 37 -13.62 2.07 -12.29
CA ILE A 37 -14.23 0.83 -12.78
C ILE A 37 -13.41 0.19 -13.92
N PRO A 38 -12.99 0.94 -14.98
CA PRO A 38 -12.23 0.33 -16.08
C PRO A 38 -10.86 -0.20 -15.64
N GLU A 39 -10.16 0.47 -14.72
CA GLU A 39 -8.90 -0.05 -14.16
C GLU A 39 -9.12 -1.31 -13.32
N THR A 40 -10.17 -1.31 -12.49
CA THR A 40 -10.53 -2.47 -11.65
C THR A 40 -10.83 -3.69 -12.50
N ILE A 41 -11.60 -3.52 -13.59
CA ILE A 41 -11.93 -4.60 -14.52
C ILE A 41 -10.66 -5.13 -15.18
N LYS A 42 -9.78 -4.26 -15.68
CA LYS A 42 -8.51 -4.68 -16.29
C LYS A 42 -7.62 -5.47 -15.34
N GLY A 43 -7.52 -5.06 -14.07
CA GLY A 43 -6.74 -5.79 -13.08
C GLY A 43 -7.36 -7.12 -12.66
N ILE A 44 -8.69 -7.21 -12.58
CA ILE A 44 -9.39 -8.48 -12.35
C ILE A 44 -9.18 -9.42 -13.54
N GLN A 45 -9.30 -8.94 -14.78
CA GLN A 45 -9.08 -9.74 -15.99
C GLN A 45 -7.62 -10.25 -16.07
N SER A 46 -6.66 -9.39 -15.76
CA SER A 46 -5.24 -9.76 -15.67
C SER A 46 -5.02 -10.86 -14.62
N TRP A 47 -5.61 -10.72 -13.43
CA TRP A 47 -5.56 -11.74 -12.39
C TRP A 47 -6.24 -13.04 -12.83
N GLN A 48 -7.41 -12.97 -13.48
CA GLN A 48 -8.13 -14.17 -13.96
C GLN A 48 -7.39 -14.92 -15.07
N ALA A 49 -6.69 -14.20 -15.95
CA ALA A 49 -5.86 -14.79 -16.98
C ALA A 49 -4.65 -15.54 -16.37
N GLN A 50 -4.13 -15.04 -15.25
CA GLN A 50 -2.92 -15.55 -14.60
C GLN A 50 -3.09 -15.62 -13.07
N PRO A 51 -4.00 -16.47 -12.55
CA PRO A 51 -4.36 -16.46 -11.12
C PRO A 51 -3.24 -16.98 -10.22
N ASN A 52 -2.38 -17.85 -10.76
CA ASN A 52 -1.20 -18.42 -10.09
C ASN A 52 0.08 -17.63 -10.35
N GLN A 53 0.02 -16.54 -11.13
CA GLN A 53 1.19 -15.69 -11.29
C GLN A 53 1.39 -14.96 -9.98
N VAL A 54 2.33 -15.47 -9.19
CA VAL A 54 2.88 -14.76 -8.04
C VAL A 54 3.59 -13.55 -8.62
N ILE A 55 2.84 -12.46 -8.82
CA ILE A 55 3.41 -11.15 -8.97
C ILE A 55 4.11 -10.95 -7.64
N LYS A 56 5.42 -11.19 -7.62
CA LYS A 56 6.32 -10.67 -6.60
C LYS A 56 6.31 -9.17 -6.80
N ILE A 57 5.22 -8.56 -6.39
CA ILE A 57 5.24 -7.16 -6.05
C ILE A 57 6.33 -7.15 -4.98
N ASN A 58 7.41 -6.41 -5.23
CA ASN A 58 8.07 -5.73 -4.14
C ASN A 58 7.02 -4.75 -3.58
N HIS A 59 5.95 -5.30 -3.01
CA HIS A 59 5.33 -4.71 -1.87
C HIS A 59 6.56 -4.59 -0.98
N SER A 60 6.97 -3.35 -0.73
CA SER A 60 7.37 -3.01 0.61
C SER A 60 6.19 -3.44 1.50
N ILE A 61 6.00 -4.75 1.66
CA ILE A 61 5.81 -5.32 2.97
C ILE A 61 7.02 -4.70 3.60
N GLU A 62 6.83 -3.77 4.54
CA GLU A 62 7.79 -3.70 5.61
C GLU A 62 8.02 -5.16 5.98
N GLN A 63 9.05 -5.75 5.37
CA GLN A 63 9.71 -6.90 5.89
C GLN A 63 9.98 -6.40 7.27
N THR A 64 9.19 -6.85 8.24
CA THR A 64 9.43 -6.61 9.64
C THR A 64 10.93 -6.81 9.76
N PRO A 65 11.71 -5.72 9.94
CA PRO A 65 13.14 -5.89 9.93
C PRO A 65 13.41 -6.89 11.06
N PRO A 66 14.41 -7.79 10.89
CA PRO A 66 14.78 -8.74 11.94
C PRO A 66 14.80 -7.98 13.26
N PRO A 67 14.22 -8.52 14.36
CA PRO A 67 13.77 -7.74 15.50
C PRO A 67 14.87 -6.77 15.91
N VAL A 68 14.75 -5.54 15.43
CA VAL A 68 15.69 -4.48 15.76
C VAL A 68 15.43 -4.26 17.23
N SER A 69 16.49 -4.38 18.03
CA SER A 69 16.41 -4.16 19.47
C SER A 69 15.58 -2.91 19.72
N LEU A 70 14.70 -2.95 20.72
CA LEU A 70 13.69 -1.91 20.94
C LEU A 70 14.33 -0.52 21.00
N GLU A 71 15.56 -0.43 21.51
CA GLU A 71 16.40 0.76 21.61
C GLU A 71 16.71 1.36 20.22
N VAL A 72 17.04 0.52 19.23
CA VAL A 72 17.34 0.96 17.86
C VAL A 72 16.07 1.47 17.18
N ARG A 73 14.93 0.81 17.42
CA ARG A 73 13.63 1.26 16.89
C ARG A 73 13.20 2.58 17.52
N VAL A 74 13.36 2.74 18.84
CA VAL A 74 13.05 3.98 19.55
C VAL A 74 13.91 5.13 19.03
N ALA A 75 15.23 4.94 18.91
CA ALA A 75 16.13 5.97 18.37
C ALA A 75 15.76 6.40 16.94
N LEU A 76 15.34 5.46 16.09
CA LEU A 76 14.86 5.77 14.74
C LEU A 76 13.57 6.60 14.78
N LEU A 77 12.62 6.22 15.63
CA LEU A 77 11.34 6.91 15.77
C LEU A 77 11.51 8.31 16.35
N GLU A 78 12.36 8.50 17.36
CA GLU A 78 12.68 9.81 17.93
C GLU A 78 13.28 10.75 16.88
N LYS A 79 14.20 10.24 16.04
CA LYS A 79 14.75 11.01 14.92
C LYS A 79 13.67 11.41 13.92
N GLN A 80 12.78 10.49 13.56
CA GLN A 80 11.68 10.77 12.64
C GLN A 80 10.71 11.81 13.21
N VAL A 81 10.38 11.72 14.50
CA VAL A 81 9.54 12.69 15.19
C VAL A 81 10.17 14.08 15.14
N LEU A 82 11.47 14.20 15.43
CA LEU A 82 12.18 15.48 15.40
C LEU A 82 12.22 16.10 14.00
N GLU A 83 12.44 15.29 12.97
CA GLU A 83 12.43 15.75 11.58
C GLU A 83 11.04 16.25 11.17
N LEU A 84 9.98 15.50 11.51
CA LEU A 84 8.61 15.86 11.18
C LEU A 84 8.13 17.10 11.92
N THR A 85 8.44 17.23 13.22
CA THR A 85 8.07 18.42 14.01
C THR A 85 8.77 19.66 13.50
N THR A 86 10.04 19.54 13.11
CA THR A 86 10.80 20.65 12.51
C THR A 86 10.17 21.09 11.18
N ARG A 87 9.86 20.13 10.29
CA ARG A 87 9.20 20.43 9.01
C ARG A 87 7.83 21.09 9.22
N LEU A 88 7.06 20.59 10.18
CA LEU A 88 5.76 21.19 10.53
C LEU A 88 5.93 22.61 11.06
N ALA A 89 6.89 22.86 11.97
CA ALA A 89 7.17 24.20 12.48
C ALA A 89 7.58 25.16 11.37
N THR A 90 8.43 24.72 10.43
CA THR A 90 8.80 25.53 9.25
C THR A 90 7.59 25.87 8.39
N VAL A 91 6.73 24.88 8.09
CA VAL A 91 5.53 25.09 7.28
C VAL A 91 4.54 26.01 7.99
N LEU A 92 4.35 25.87 9.30
CA LEU A 92 3.48 26.73 10.07
C LEU A 92 4.00 28.17 10.11
N ALA A 93 5.29 28.36 10.36
CA ALA A 93 5.93 29.68 10.33
C ALA A 93 5.83 30.36 8.96
N SER A 94 5.97 29.61 7.85
CA SER A 94 5.79 30.14 6.49
C SER A 94 4.36 30.46 6.10
N ASN A 95 3.35 30.07 6.90
CA ASN A 95 1.94 30.39 6.64
C ASN A 95 1.42 31.55 7.51
N GLU A 96 2.20 32.03 8.49
CA GLU A 96 1.84 33.17 9.35
C GLU A 96 2.42 34.52 8.86
N GLU A 97 3.16 34.54 7.75
CA GLU A 97 3.75 35.73 7.11
C GLU A 97 3.14 36.00 5.73
#